data_AF-A0A7S6MRQ5-F1
#
_entry.id   AF-A0A7S6MRQ5-F1
#
_cell.length_a   1.000
_cell.length_b   1.000
_cell.length_c   1.000
_cell.angle_alpha   90.00
_cell.angle_beta   90.00
_cell.angle_gamma   90.00
#
_symmetry.space_group_name_H-M   'P 1'
#
loop_
_entity.id
_entity.type
_entity.pdbx_description
1 polymer ?
#
loop_
_entity_poly.entity_id
_entity_poly.type
_entity_poly.pdbx_seq_one_letter_code
_entity_poly.pdbx_strand_id
1 'polypeptide(L)'
;MMIPAVHAGSKCFAGMTKYLIETGAFRNELCKGYDLKFAYRVLIERGWLTPGSDKAAQTLRISALGKATKVYVIDLTEQEGVSNE
;
A
#
# COMPACT_ATOMS: atom_id res chain seq x y z
N MET A 1 1.13 -3.13 37.12
CA MET A 1 1.37 -3.71 35.78
C MET A 1 1.36 -2.57 34.77
N MET A 2 2.50 -2.24 34.18
CA MET A 2 2.62 -1.23 33.12
C MET A 2 2.70 -1.97 31.79
N ILE A 3 1.79 -1.65 30.87
CA ILE A 3 1.82 -2.12 29.49
C ILE A 3 2.85 -1.25 28.76
N PRO A 4 3.90 -1.81 28.12
CA PRO A 4 4.85 -0.98 27.41
C PRO A 4 4.20 -0.41 26.14
N ALA A 5 4.31 0.91 25.98
CA ALA A 5 3.93 1.64 24.80
C ALA A 5 4.72 1.12 23.59
N VAL A 6 3.99 0.59 22.60
CA VAL A 6 4.53 0.33 21.26
C VAL A 6 5.01 1.66 20.69
N HIS A 7 6.33 1.84 20.65
CA HIS A 7 6.97 2.96 19.97
C HIS A 7 6.88 2.70 18.47
N ALA A 8 5.70 2.91 17.89
CA ALA A 8 5.58 3.18 16.47
C ALA A 8 6.18 4.57 16.26
N GLY A 9 7.48 4.62 15.99
CA GLY A 9 8.16 5.82 15.55
C GLY A 9 7.49 6.31 14.27
N SER A 10 6.58 7.26 14.40
CA SER A 10 6.07 8.06 13.29
C SER A 10 7.25 8.85 12.74
N LYS A 11 7.96 8.25 11.79
CA LYS A 11 8.96 8.94 11.01
C LYS A 11 8.20 9.95 10.15
N CYS A 12 8.22 11.22 10.55
CA CYS A 12 7.65 12.33 9.80
C CYS A 12 8.46 12.46 8.50
N PHE A 13 8.04 11.77 7.45
CA PHE A 13 8.65 11.88 6.14
C PHE A 13 8.09 13.11 5.43
N ALA A 14 8.79 14.24 5.57
CA ALA A 14 8.60 15.36 4.68
C ALA A 14 8.90 14.88 3.25
N GLY A 15 7.88 14.83 2.39
CA GLY A 15 8.01 14.55 0.95
C GLY A 15 7.41 13.23 0.43
N MET A 16 6.89 12.34 1.28
CA MET A 16 6.28 11.09 0.77
C MET A 16 4.83 11.31 0.32
N THR A 17 4.60 11.27 -0.99
CA THR A 17 3.25 11.28 -1.54
C THR A 17 2.70 9.86 -1.53
N LYS A 18 1.64 9.65 -0.75
CA LYS A 18 0.89 8.39 -0.72
C LYS A 18 -0.35 8.54 -1.58
N TYR A 19 -0.58 7.57 -2.46
CA TYR A 19 -1.76 7.53 -3.32
C TYR A 19 -2.75 6.51 -2.80
N LEU A 20 -4.04 6.79 -2.99
CA LEU A 20 -5.12 5.88 -2.61
C LEU A 20 -5.81 5.39 -3.86
N ILE A 21 -5.89 4.07 -4.01
CA ILE A 21 -6.57 3.45 -5.14
C ILE A 21 -7.71 2.59 -4.62
N GLU A 22 -8.92 2.82 -5.11
CA GLU A 22 -10.08 1.98 -4.80
C GLU A 22 -9.83 0.54 -5.28
N THR A 23 -10.18 -0.44 -4.45
CA THR A 23 -9.87 -1.86 -4.72
C THR A 23 -10.50 -2.40 -6.00
N GLY A 24 -11.71 -1.98 -6.36
CA GLY A 24 -12.37 -2.30 -7.61
C GLY A 24 -11.70 -1.63 -8.81
N ALA A 25 -11.36 -0.34 -8.73
CA ALA A 25 -10.60 0.37 -9.77
C ALA A 25 -9.23 -0.28 -10.01
N PHE A 26 -8.52 -0.68 -8.95
CA PHE A 26 -7.26 -1.43 -9.06
C PHE A 26 -7.43 -2.70 -9.91
N ARG A 27 -8.46 -3.50 -9.62
CA ARG A 27 -8.69 -4.76 -10.34
C ARG A 27 -9.22 -4.56 -11.76
N ASN A 28 -10.20 -3.67 -11.93
CA ASN A 28 -11.01 -3.58 -13.14
C ASN A 28 -10.46 -2.58 -14.16
N GLU A 29 -9.63 -1.63 -13.73
CA GLU A 29 -9.07 -0.58 -14.57
C GLU A 29 -7.54 -0.74 -14.65
N LEU A 30 -6.85 -0.64 -13.50
CA LEU A 30 -5.38 -0.63 -13.49
C LEU A 30 -4.78 -1.98 -13.92
N CYS A 31 -5.25 -3.08 -13.36
CA CYS A 31 -4.75 -4.43 -13.66
C CYS A 31 -5.50 -5.11 -14.80
N LYS A 32 -6.36 -4.39 -15.54
CA LYS A 32 -7.14 -4.99 -16.62
C LYS A 32 -6.23 -5.56 -17.70
N GLY A 33 -6.39 -6.85 -18.00
CA GLY A 33 -5.55 -7.56 -18.98
C GLY A 33 -4.24 -8.13 -18.43
N TYR A 34 -3.94 -7.93 -17.14
CA TYR A 34 -2.80 -8.53 -16.46
C TYR A 34 -3.24 -9.65 -15.49
N ASP A 35 -2.33 -10.59 -15.20
CA ASP A 35 -2.56 -11.54 -14.11
C ASP A 35 -2.53 -10.79 -12.76
N LEU A 36 -3.64 -10.84 -12.05
CA LEU A 36 -3.82 -10.06 -10.83
C LEU A 36 -2.86 -10.50 -9.71
N LYS A 37 -2.55 -11.80 -9.60
CA LYS A 37 -1.63 -12.30 -8.57
C LYS A 37 -0.21 -11.83 -8.84
N PHE A 38 0.20 -11.87 -10.11
CA PHE A 38 1.48 -11.35 -10.56
C PHE A 38 1.60 -9.85 -10.32
N ALA A 39 0.54 -9.08 -10.62
CA ALA A 39 0.51 -7.64 -10.35
C ALA A 39 0.70 -7.33 -8.86
N TYR A 40 -0.03 -8.02 -7.96
CA TYR A 40 0.20 -7.86 -6.51
C TYR A 40 1.63 -8.17 -6.13
N ARG A 41 2.18 -9.29 -6.61
CA ARG A 41 3.55 -9.71 -6.27
C ARG A 41 4.57 -8.64 -6.68
N VAL A 42 4.53 -8.18 -7.93
CA VAL A 42 5.47 -7.18 -8.44
C VAL A 42 5.36 -5.86 -7.68
N LEU A 43 4.14 -5.40 -7.39
CA LEU A 43 3.93 -4.14 -6.68
C LEU A 43 4.38 -4.22 -5.21
N ILE A 44 4.25 -5.39 -4.57
CA ILE A 44 4.75 -5.63 -3.22
C ILE A 44 6.28 -5.72 -3.22
N GLU A 45 6.88 -6.46 -4.17
CA GLU A 45 8.34 -6.56 -4.34
C GLU A 45 8.99 -5.19 -4.57
N ARG A 46 8.29 -4.29 -5.29
CA ARG A 46 8.72 -2.90 -5.51
C ARG A 46 8.48 -1.97 -4.31
N GLY A 47 7.86 -2.47 -3.25
CA GLY A 47 7.51 -1.68 -2.06
C GLY A 47 6.39 -0.67 -2.30
N TRP A 48 5.63 -0.80 -3.38
CA TRP A 48 4.53 0.10 -3.71
C TRP A 48 3.23 -0.31 -2.99
N LEU A 49 3.02 -1.61 -2.77
CA LEU A 49 1.90 -2.11 -1.98
C LEU A 49 2.39 -2.79 -0.70
N THR A 50 1.77 -2.47 0.43
CA THR A 50 2.02 -3.18 1.68
C THR A 50 1.31 -4.54 1.65
N PRO A 51 2.00 -5.66 1.94
CA PRO A 51 1.37 -6.97 2.01
C PRO A 51 0.34 -7.04 3.14
N GLY A 52 -0.76 -7.75 2.92
CA GLY A 52 -1.77 -7.99 3.96
C GLY A 52 -1.43 -9.24 4.78
N SER A 53 -1.96 -9.33 6.00
CA SER A 53 -1.75 -10.53 6.85
C SER A 53 -2.48 -11.77 6.33
N ASP A 54 -3.70 -11.60 5.78
CA ASP A 54 -4.57 -12.67 5.27
C ASP A 54 -4.94 -12.45 3.79
N LYS A 55 -4.48 -11.33 3.22
CA LYS A 55 -4.81 -10.89 1.87
C LYS A 55 -3.56 -10.49 1.12
N ALA A 56 -3.63 -10.52 -0.21
CA ALA A 56 -2.53 -10.14 -1.08
C ALA A 56 -1.94 -8.76 -0.71
N ALA A 57 -2.79 -7.77 -0.44
CA ALA A 57 -2.34 -6.43 0.00
C ALA A 57 -3.20 -5.90 1.15
N GLN A 58 -2.59 -5.06 1.99
CA GLN A 58 -3.24 -4.35 3.09
C GLN A 58 -4.28 -3.38 2.53
N THR A 59 -5.46 -3.36 3.13
CA THR A 59 -6.56 -2.50 2.70
C THR A 59 -6.92 -1.53 3.81
N LEU A 60 -7.05 -0.25 3.48
CA LEU A 60 -7.60 0.77 4.37
C LEU A 60 -9.08 0.97 4.05
N ARG A 61 -9.90 1.25 5.07
CA ARG A 61 -11.29 1.64 4.91
C ARG A 61 -11.43 3.13 5.15
N ILE A 62 -11.99 3.85 4.18
CA ILE A 62 -12.26 5.29 4.30
C ILE A 62 -13.75 5.48 4.57
N SER A 63 -14.09 5.80 5.81
CA SER A 63 -15.47 6.08 6.24
C SER A 63 -16.00 7.41 5.70
N ALA A 64 -15.12 8.38 5.44
CA ALA A 64 -15.49 9.71 4.96
C ALA A 64 -16.04 9.72 3.51
N LEU A 65 -15.80 8.68 2.72
CA LEU A 65 -16.30 8.53 1.35
C LEU A 65 -17.67 7.82 1.27
N GLY A 66 -18.38 7.71 2.40
CA GLY A 66 -19.69 7.06 2.46
C GLY A 66 -19.59 5.55 2.64
N LYS A 67 -20.06 4.76 1.66
CA LYS A 67 -20.19 3.29 1.75
C LYS A 67 -18.82 2.59 1.82
N ALA A 68 -18.21 2.58 3.00
CA ALA A 68 -17.12 1.68 3.39
C ALA A 68 -16.05 1.43 2.31
N THR A 69 -15.61 2.46 1.60
CA THR A 69 -14.73 2.30 0.44
C THR A 69 -13.39 1.72 0.91
N LYS A 70 -13.02 0.61 0.29
CA LYS A 70 -11.77 -0.09 0.52
C LYS A 70 -10.75 0.44 -0.47
N VAL A 71 -9.58 0.81 0.02
CA VAL A 71 -8.50 1.33 -0.81
C VAL A 71 -7.19 0.63 -0.51
N TYR A 72 -6.35 0.52 -1.53
CA TYR A 72 -4.93 0.26 -1.38
C TYR A 72 -4.20 1.58 -1.20
N VAL A 73 -3.14 1.56 -0.39
CA VAL A 73 -2.20 2.68 -0.25
C VAL A 73 -1.00 2.37 -1.11
N ILE A 74 -0.70 3.24 -2.06
CA ILE A 74 0.49 3.17 -2.88
C ILE A 74 1.52 4.15 -2.36
N ASP A 75 2.66 3.60 -1.95
CA ASP A 75 3.82 4.35 -1.51
C ASP A 75 4.77 4.55 -2.70
N LEU A 76 4.61 5.67 -3.41
CA LEU A 76 5.58 6.12 -4.43
C LEU A 76 6.74 6.84 -3.74
N THR A 77 7.50 6.08 -2.95
CA THR A 77 8.83 6.55 -2.57
C THR A 77 9.72 6.22 -3.76
N GLU A 78 10.23 7.23 -4.47
CA GLU A 78 11.32 6.99 -5.42
C GLU A 78 12.44 6.29 -4.66
N GLN A 79 12.63 5.01 -4.95
CA GLN A 79 13.79 4.28 -4.48
C GLN A 79 14.95 4.79 -5.32
N GLU A 80 15.61 5.85 -4.85
CA GLU A 80 16.94 6.25 -5.29
C GLU A 80 17.78 4.96 -5.35
N GLY A 81 18.08 4.53 -6.57
CA GLY A 81 18.62 3.20 -6.83
C GLY A 81 19.92 2.97 -6.09
N VAL A 82 19.92 2.03 -5.14
CA VAL A 82 21.15 1.42 -4.66
C VAL A 82 21.64 0.47 -5.76
N SER A 83 22.37 1.04 -6.72
CA SER A 83 23.31 0.28 -7.54
C SER A 83 24.56 0.10 -6.69
N ASN A 84 24.71 -1.08 -6.07
CA ASN A 84 26.02 -1.52 -5.61
C ASN A 84 26.75 -2.05 -6.84
N GLU A 85 27.75 -1.29 -7.29
CA GLU A 85 28.84 -1.77 -8.15
C GLU A 85 29.80 -2.66 -7.35
#